data_AF-A0A447PFF2-F1
#
_entry.id   AF-A0A447PFF2-F1
#
_cell.length_a   1.000
_cell.length_b   1.000
_cell.length_c   1.000
_cell.angle_alpha   90.00
_cell.angle_beta   90.00
_cell.angle_gamma   90.00
#
_symmetry.space_group_name_H-M   'P 1'
#
loop_
_entity.id
_entity.type
_entity.pdbx_description
1 polymer ?
#
loop_
_entity_poly.entity_id
_entity_poly.type
_entity_poly.pdbx_seq_one_letter_code
_entity_poly.pdbx_strand_id
1 'polypeptide(L)'
;MWRRAGKMHNASTLAGMAFSQAGLGLNHAIAHQLGGQFHLPHGLANALLLTTVIRFNAGDPRAAKRYARMAKALRFAPAEANDVAAINALIQQIELLKQRCALPSLAVALKEGRIRLFRTYSGDGAGRAGGCPRCAPTRARPAPRKFASCWRNCYERRHQ
;
A
#
# COMPACT_ATOMS: atom_id res chain seq x y z
N MET A 1 -20.76 4.11 20.36
CA MET A 1 -19.45 4.50 19.79
C MET A 1 -18.39 3.39 19.87
N TRP A 2 -18.23 2.70 21.01
CA TRP A 2 -17.19 1.68 21.27
C TRP A 2 -17.21 0.40 20.40
N ARG A 3 -18.37 -0.02 19.88
CA ARG A 3 -18.48 -1.28 19.12
C ARG A 3 -17.66 -1.29 17.81
N ARG A 4 -17.41 -0.14 17.17
CA ARG A 4 -16.62 -0.06 15.93
C ARG A 4 -15.11 -0.12 16.19
N ALA A 5 -14.65 0.52 17.25
CA ALA A 5 -13.25 0.49 17.67
C ALA A 5 -12.79 -0.93 18.07
N GLY A 6 -13.62 -1.65 18.85
CA GLY A 6 -13.31 -3.04 19.22
C GLY A 6 -13.25 -3.99 18.01
N LYS A 7 -14.14 -3.81 17.02
CA LYS A 7 -14.09 -4.57 15.76
C LYS A 7 -12.83 -4.27 14.95
N MET A 8 -12.41 -2.99 14.88
CA MET A 8 -11.18 -2.60 14.18
C MET A 8 -9.94 -3.18 14.86
N HIS A 9 -9.89 -3.16 16.20
CA HIS A 9 -8.78 -3.73 16.97
C HIS A 9 -8.64 -5.24 16.71
N ASN A 10 -9.75 -5.98 16.80
CA ASN A 10 -9.76 -7.42 16.50
C ASN A 10 -9.36 -7.72 15.05
N ALA A 11 -9.86 -6.94 14.09
CA ALA A 11 -9.48 -7.10 12.68
C ALA A 11 -7.99 -6.87 12.45
N SER A 12 -7.39 -5.88 13.12
CA SER A 12 -5.95 -5.62 13.04
C SER A 12 -5.13 -6.78 13.61
N THR A 13 -5.55 -7.35 14.74
CA THR A 13 -4.87 -8.51 15.35
C THR A 13 -4.96 -9.75 14.46
N LEU A 14 -6.13 -10.01 13.86
CA LEU A 14 -6.32 -11.10 12.90
C LEU A 14 -5.45 -10.93 11.66
N ALA A 15 -5.33 -9.71 11.14
CA ALA A 15 -4.41 -9.40 10.05
C ALA A 15 -2.95 -9.67 10.46
N GLY A 16 -2.58 -9.31 11.69
CA GLY A 16 -1.31 -9.64 12.35
C GLY A 16 -0.95 -11.12 12.27
N MET A 17 -1.85 -11.98 12.74
CA MET A 17 -1.66 -13.43 12.72
C MET A 17 -1.52 -13.96 11.29
N ALA A 18 -2.30 -13.44 10.33
CA ALA A 18 -2.25 -13.87 8.94
C ALA A 18 -0.90 -13.56 8.26
N PHE A 19 -0.40 -12.32 8.38
CA PHE A 19 0.89 -11.98 7.76
C PHE A 19 2.09 -12.55 8.53
N SER A 20 1.95 -12.87 9.82
CA SER A 20 3.00 -13.56 10.57
C SER A 20 3.29 -14.96 10.00
N GLN A 21 2.29 -15.60 9.38
CA GLN A 21 2.42 -16.92 8.77
C GLN A 21 2.68 -16.84 7.26
N ALA A 22 2.02 -15.93 6.54
CA ALA A 22 2.15 -15.80 5.09
C ALA A 22 3.32 -14.89 4.65
N GLY A 23 3.89 -14.12 5.57
CA GLY A 23 4.81 -13.03 5.28
C GLY A 23 4.11 -11.80 4.70
N LEU A 24 4.92 -10.82 4.33
CA LEU A 24 4.49 -9.57 3.70
C LEU A 24 4.95 -9.49 2.24
N GLY A 25 4.47 -8.47 1.53
CA GLY A 25 4.73 -8.30 0.10
C GLY A 25 5.37 -6.97 -0.25
N LEU A 26 5.45 -6.73 -1.56
CA LEU A 26 6.07 -5.55 -2.18
C LEU A 26 5.62 -4.21 -1.57
N ASN A 27 4.34 -4.09 -1.19
CA ASN A 27 3.81 -2.88 -0.57
C ASN A 27 4.58 -2.47 0.69
N HIS A 28 4.86 -3.44 1.55
CA HIS A 28 5.50 -3.20 2.83
C HIS A 28 6.98 -2.88 2.67
N ALA A 29 7.67 -3.59 1.76
CA ALA A 29 9.07 -3.33 1.43
C ALA A 29 9.28 -1.88 0.94
N ILE A 30 8.42 -1.39 0.04
CA ILE A 30 8.51 -0.03 -0.49
C ILE A 30 8.11 1.00 0.57
N ALA A 31 7.08 0.70 1.37
CA ALA A 31 6.66 1.59 2.47
C ALA A 31 7.79 1.83 3.48
N HIS A 32 8.62 0.82 3.78
CA HIS A 32 9.80 0.99 4.63
C HIS A 32 10.85 1.90 4.00
N GLN A 33 11.16 1.72 2.71
CA GLN A 33 12.12 2.57 2.02
C GLN A 33 11.65 4.04 1.97
N LEU A 34 10.35 4.26 1.68
CA LEU A 34 9.78 5.61 1.69
C LEU A 34 9.70 6.22 3.09
N GLY A 35 9.38 5.41 4.09
CA GLY A 35 9.37 5.84 5.48
C GLY A 35 10.77 6.29 5.93
N GLY A 36 11.81 5.56 5.52
CA GLY A 36 13.21 5.94 5.80
C GLY A 36 13.67 7.19 5.06
N GLN A 37 13.25 7.39 3.81
CA GLN A 37 13.69 8.53 2.98
C GLN A 37 12.91 9.83 3.23
N PHE A 38 11.60 9.73 3.49
CA PHE A 38 10.70 10.88 3.58
C PHE A 38 10.05 11.05 4.96
N HIS A 39 10.47 10.26 5.95
CA HIS A 39 9.91 10.25 7.31
C HIS A 39 8.37 10.12 7.36
N LEU A 40 7.81 9.36 6.42
CA LEU A 40 6.37 9.12 6.35
C LEU A 40 5.94 8.09 7.40
N PRO A 41 4.81 8.30 8.10
CA PRO A 41 4.23 7.27 8.96
C PRO A 41 4.00 5.98 8.18
N HIS A 42 4.42 4.86 8.76
CA HIS A 42 4.40 3.56 8.08
C HIS A 42 3.01 3.18 7.53
N GLY A 43 1.95 3.41 8.32
CA GLY A 43 0.57 3.16 7.89
C GLY A 43 0.13 4.04 6.71
N LEU A 44 0.56 5.31 6.71
CA LEU A 44 0.29 6.24 5.61
C LEU A 44 0.98 5.79 4.33
N ALA A 45 2.29 5.48 4.40
CA ALA A 45 3.04 4.98 3.24
C ALA A 45 2.39 3.71 2.65
N ASN A 46 2.00 2.74 3.48
CA ASN A 46 1.31 1.54 3.01
C ASN A 46 -0.03 1.85 2.35
N ALA A 47 -0.84 2.75 2.94
CA ALA A 47 -2.14 3.11 2.40
C ALA A 47 -2.01 3.79 1.03
N LEU A 48 -1.05 4.70 0.86
CA LEU A 48 -0.83 5.41 -0.40
C LEU A 48 -0.46 4.45 -1.55
N LEU A 49 0.35 3.43 -1.25
CA LEU A 49 0.88 2.49 -2.24
C LEU A 49 -0.04 1.32 -2.58
N LEU A 50 -0.99 1.00 -1.69
CA LEU A 50 -1.76 -0.24 -1.74
C LEU A 50 -2.44 -0.47 -3.10
N THR A 51 -3.07 0.56 -3.67
CA THR A 51 -3.82 0.42 -4.93
C THR A 51 -2.91 0.30 -6.15
N THR A 52 -1.76 0.96 -6.16
CA THR A 52 -0.73 0.79 -7.19
C THR A 52 -0.13 -0.60 -7.16
N VAL A 53 0.15 -1.13 -5.96
CA VAL A 53 0.69 -2.48 -5.80
C VAL A 53 -0.33 -3.55 -6.18
N ILE A 54 -1.61 -3.37 -5.86
CA ILE A 54 -2.67 -4.29 -6.29
C ILE A 54 -2.75 -4.34 -7.83
N ARG A 55 -2.73 -3.20 -8.52
CA ARG A 55 -2.71 -3.15 -9.98
C ARG A 55 -1.49 -3.86 -10.57
N PHE A 56 -0.32 -3.66 -9.98
CA PHE A 56 0.89 -4.34 -10.42
C PHE A 56 0.82 -5.86 -10.21
N ASN A 57 0.36 -6.30 -9.04
CA ASN A 57 0.22 -7.72 -8.72
C ASN A 57 -0.86 -8.40 -9.57
N ALA A 58 -1.93 -7.70 -9.93
CA ALA A 58 -2.97 -8.19 -10.82
C ALA A 58 -2.48 -8.51 -12.24
N GLY A 59 -1.26 -8.10 -12.62
CA GLY A 59 -0.62 -8.56 -13.84
C GLY A 59 -0.19 -10.04 -13.83
N ASP A 60 -0.21 -10.71 -12.67
CA ASP A 60 -0.10 -12.17 -12.56
C ASP A 60 -1.51 -12.78 -12.47
N PRO A 61 -1.92 -13.67 -13.41
CA PRO A 61 -3.23 -14.32 -13.39
C PRO A 61 -3.57 -15.01 -12.06
N ARG A 62 -2.57 -15.57 -11.36
CA ARG A 62 -2.79 -16.25 -10.07
C ARG A 62 -3.14 -15.24 -8.97
N ALA A 63 -2.45 -14.10 -8.94
CA ALA A 63 -2.72 -13.04 -7.99
C ALA A 63 -4.05 -12.33 -8.31
N ALA A 64 -4.34 -12.10 -9.60
CA ALA A 64 -5.60 -11.53 -10.07
C ALA A 64 -6.81 -12.34 -9.57
N LYS A 65 -6.81 -13.67 -9.74
CA LYS A 65 -7.86 -14.56 -9.22
C LYS A 65 -8.05 -14.45 -7.71
N ARG A 66 -6.96 -14.30 -6.94
CA ARG A 66 -7.04 -14.13 -5.48
C ARG A 66 -7.69 -12.80 -5.10
N TYR A 67 -7.35 -11.71 -5.78
CA TYR A 67 -7.97 -10.41 -5.55
C TYR A 67 -9.43 -10.38 -5.97
N ALA A 68 -9.79 -10.98 -7.12
CA ALA A 68 -11.17 -11.09 -7.57
C ALA A 68 -12.03 -11.88 -6.57
N ARG A 69 -11.54 -13.02 -6.08
CA ARG A 69 -12.22 -13.81 -5.04
C ARG A 69 -12.42 -13.00 -3.75
N MET A 70 -11.43 -12.22 -3.33
CA MET A 70 -11.54 -11.35 -2.17
C MET A 70 -12.59 -10.25 -2.38
N ALA A 71 -12.62 -9.61 -3.54
CA ALA A 71 -13.61 -8.58 -3.88
C ALA A 71 -15.04 -9.13 -3.85
N LYS A 72 -15.25 -10.34 -4.39
CA LYS A 72 -16.54 -11.05 -4.37
C LYS A 72 -16.94 -11.43 -2.94
N ALA A 73 -16.01 -11.96 -2.13
CA ALA A 73 -16.28 -12.32 -0.74
C ALA A 73 -16.67 -11.10 0.12
N LEU A 74 -16.08 -9.93 -0.16
CA LEU A 74 -16.42 -8.66 0.49
C LEU A 74 -17.69 -8.00 -0.08
N ARG A 75 -18.34 -8.63 -1.07
CA ARG A 75 -19.54 -8.11 -1.76
C ARG A 75 -19.31 -6.75 -2.44
N PHE A 76 -18.09 -6.48 -2.89
CA PHE A 76 -17.78 -5.28 -3.67
C PHE A 76 -18.10 -5.44 -5.16
N ALA A 77 -18.26 -6.68 -5.62
CA ALA A 77 -18.69 -7.03 -6.97
C ALA A 77 -19.66 -8.23 -6.90
N PRO A 78 -20.59 -8.37 -7.87
CA PRO A 78 -21.45 -9.55 -7.96
C PRO A 78 -20.63 -10.82 -8.22
N ALA A 79 -21.17 -11.99 -7.85
CA ALA A 79 -20.44 -13.25 -7.92
C ALA A 79 -20.05 -13.61 -9.37
N GLU A 80 -20.87 -13.17 -10.32
CA GLU A 80 -20.79 -13.38 -11.76
C GLU A 80 -19.86 -12.38 -12.44
N ALA A 81 -19.39 -11.34 -11.73
CA ALA A 81 -18.49 -10.35 -12.31
C ALA A 81 -17.20 -11.01 -12.82
N ASN A 82 -16.72 -10.51 -13.96
CA ASN A 82 -15.40 -10.90 -14.45
C ASN A 82 -14.30 -10.47 -13.46
N ASP A 83 -13.16 -11.17 -13.47
CA ASP A 83 -12.10 -10.95 -12.49
C ASP A 83 -11.54 -9.52 -12.55
N VAL A 84 -11.46 -8.94 -13.75
CA VAL A 84 -10.95 -7.57 -13.96
C VAL A 84 -11.88 -6.53 -13.32
N ALA A 85 -13.19 -6.64 -13.51
CA ALA A 85 -14.21 -5.79 -12.93
C ALA A 85 -14.24 -5.94 -11.40
N ALA A 86 -14.12 -7.17 -10.89
CA ALA A 86 -14.04 -7.43 -9.46
C ALA A 86 -12.80 -6.74 -8.82
N ILE A 87 -11.64 -6.82 -9.48
CA ILE A 87 -10.41 -6.14 -9.03
C ILE A 87 -10.57 -4.61 -9.09
N ASN A 88 -11.16 -4.08 -10.15
CA ASN A 88 -11.42 -2.64 -10.29
C ASN A 88 -12.37 -2.13 -9.21
N ALA A 89 -13.44 -2.87 -8.91
CA ALA A 89 -14.36 -2.55 -7.83
C ALA A 89 -13.67 -2.56 -6.46
N LEU A 90 -12.79 -3.54 -6.20
CA LEU A 90 -11.96 -3.56 -5.00
C LEU A 90 -11.06 -2.32 -4.89
N ILE A 91 -10.38 -1.95 -5.97
CA ILE A 91 -9.52 -0.75 -5.99
C ILE A 91 -10.36 0.51 -5.72
N GLN A 92 -11.54 0.62 -6.33
CA GLN A 92 -12.45 1.74 -6.11
C GLN A 92 -12.89 1.85 -4.65
N GLN A 93 -13.26 0.74 -4.00
CA GLN A 93 -13.63 0.74 -2.58
C GLN A 93 -12.46 1.16 -1.68
N ILE A 94 -11.24 0.73 -2.00
CA ILE A 94 -10.05 1.18 -1.28
C ILE A 94 -9.84 2.68 -1.46
N GLU A 95 -9.95 3.22 -2.68
CA GLU A 95 -9.81 4.67 -2.92
C GLU A 95 -10.90 5.49 -2.20
N LEU A 96 -12.14 5.01 -2.17
CA LEU A 96 -13.22 5.63 -1.38
C LEU A 96 -12.91 5.61 0.11
N LEU A 97 -12.32 4.52 0.63
CA LEU A 97 -11.91 4.45 2.03
C LEU A 97 -10.79 5.44 2.34
N LYS A 98 -9.80 5.61 1.45
CA LYS A 98 -8.75 6.62 1.60
C LYS A 98 -9.32 8.03 1.69
N GLN A 99 -10.30 8.35 0.83
CA GLN A 99 -10.99 9.64 0.85
C GLN A 99 -11.75 9.85 2.16
N ARG A 100 -12.48 8.83 2.65
CA ARG A 100 -13.19 8.88 3.94
C ARG A 100 -12.26 9.06 5.13
N CYS A 101 -11.05 8.52 5.04
CA CYS A 101 -9.99 8.69 6.04
C CYS A 101 -9.18 9.98 5.85
N ALA A 102 -9.59 10.86 4.93
CA ALA A 102 -8.90 12.12 4.60
C ALA A 102 -7.40 11.93 4.33
N LEU A 103 -7.02 10.83 3.67
CA LEU A 103 -5.62 10.58 3.37
C LEU A 103 -5.13 11.53 2.26
N PRO A 104 -3.96 12.15 2.42
CA PRO A 104 -3.38 13.00 1.39
C PRO A 104 -3.06 12.19 0.14
N SER A 105 -2.95 12.84 -1.01
CA SER A 105 -2.42 12.17 -2.20
C SER A 105 -0.93 11.87 -2.04
N LEU A 106 -0.41 10.89 -2.79
CA LEU A 106 1.01 10.53 -2.74
C LEU A 106 1.92 11.74 -3.05
N ALA A 107 1.55 12.58 -4.02
CA ALA A 107 2.32 13.77 -4.38
C ALA A 107 2.36 14.80 -3.24
N VAL A 108 1.24 15.01 -2.56
CA VAL A 108 1.15 15.91 -1.39
C VAL A 108 1.97 15.35 -0.24
N ALA A 109 1.80 14.06 0.09
CA ALA A 109 2.56 13.41 1.16
C ALA A 109 4.07 13.47 0.94
N LEU A 110 4.55 13.32 -0.31
CA LEU A 110 5.97 13.42 -0.64
C LEU A 110 6.50 14.87 -0.63
N LYS A 111 5.66 15.86 -0.92
CA LYS A 111 6.01 17.29 -0.75
C LYS A 111 6.06 17.65 0.73
N GLU A 112 5.07 17.26 1.53
CA GLU A 112 5.02 17.50 2.97
C GLU A 112 6.14 16.77 3.73
N GLY A 113 6.48 15.54 3.33
CA GLY A 113 7.63 14.80 3.86
C GLY A 113 8.96 15.51 3.60
N ARG A 114 9.11 16.16 2.43
CA ARG A 114 10.25 17.05 2.15
C ARG A 114 10.24 18.33 3.00
N ILE A 115 9.08 18.91 3.26
CA ILE A 115 8.95 20.11 4.11
C ILE A 115 9.29 19.78 5.57
N ARG A 116 8.93 18.59 6.06
CA ARG A 116 9.35 18.11 7.39
C ARG A 116 10.85 17.81 7.46
N LEU A 117 11.46 17.31 6.38
CA LEU A 117 12.92 17.11 6.32
C LEU A 117 13.66 18.42 6.65
N PHE A 118 13.21 19.55 6.12
CA PHE A 118 13.83 20.86 6.41
C PHE A 118 13.60 21.37 7.84
N ARG A 119 12.53 20.93 8.51
CA ARG A 119 12.20 21.36 9.87
C ARG A 119 12.86 20.50 10.95
N THR A 120 13.23 19.26 10.65
CA THR A 120 13.93 18.35 11.57
C THR A 120 15.43 18.29 11.34
N TYR A 121 15.95 18.77 10.20
CA TYR A 121 17.40 18.92 9.94
C TYR A 121 17.94 20.26 10.46
N SER A 122 17.73 20.56 11.73
CA SER A 122 18.50 21.56 12.48
C SER A 122 19.06 20.97 13.79
N GLY A 123 19.17 19.64 13.88
CA GLY A 123 19.81 18.94 14.98
C GLY A 123 20.07 17.47 14.64
N ASP A 124 21.34 17.17 14.34
CA ASP A 124 22.08 15.92 14.53
C ASP A 124 21.54 14.55 14.05
N GLY A 125 22.39 13.85 13.28
CA GLY A 125 22.50 12.38 13.35
C GLY A 125 22.22 11.61 12.06
N ALA A 126 23.25 11.43 11.24
CA ALA A 126 23.27 10.49 10.12
C ALA A 126 23.10 9.02 10.59
N GLY A 127 22.06 8.32 10.11
CA GLY A 127 21.77 6.93 10.45
C GLY A 127 21.30 6.09 9.25
N ARG A 128 22.23 5.27 8.75
CA ARG A 128 22.17 4.25 7.68
C ARG A 128 20.79 3.58 7.45
N ALA A 129 20.27 3.73 6.23
CA ALA A 129 19.11 2.97 5.73
C ALA A 129 19.54 1.57 5.22
N GLY A 130 19.54 0.58 6.10
CA GLY A 130 19.67 -0.84 5.73
C GLY A 130 18.30 -1.46 5.42
N GLY A 131 18.12 -2.01 4.23
CA GLY A 131 16.86 -2.68 3.84
C GLY A 131 16.57 -3.90 4.71
N CYS A 132 15.36 -3.99 5.27
CA CYS A 132 14.95 -5.08 6.17
C CYS A 132 14.74 -6.40 5.40
N PRO A 133 15.52 -7.48 5.67
CA PRO A 133 15.37 -8.77 4.99
C PRO A 133 14.05 -9.48 5.29
N ARG A 134 13.38 -9.12 6.40
CA ARG A 134 12.11 -9.72 6.85
C ARG A 134 10.90 -9.31 6.00
N CYS A 135 11.05 -8.28 5.17
CA CYS A 135 9.98 -7.71 4.34
C CYS A 135 10.09 -8.12 2.86
N ALA A 136 11.09 -8.93 2.50
CA ALA A 136 11.25 -9.43 1.14
C ALA A 136 10.00 -10.25 0.74
N PRO A 137 9.49 -10.09 -0.49
CA PRO A 137 8.25 -10.74 -0.89
C PRO A 137 8.38 -12.26 -0.81
N THR A 138 7.59 -12.91 0.07
CA THR A 138 7.61 -14.37 0.26
C THR A 138 7.12 -15.13 -0.96
N ARG A 139 6.30 -14.51 -1.83
CA ARG A 139 6.00 -14.93 -3.21
C ARG A 139 5.15 -13.87 -3.92
N ALA A 140 5.82 -12.93 -4.57
CA ALA A 140 5.31 -12.08 -5.64
C ALA A 140 6.53 -11.51 -6.38
N ARG A 141 6.44 -11.38 -7.71
CA ARG A 141 7.52 -11.00 -8.65
C ARG A 141 8.68 -10.20 -8.00
N PRO A 142 9.96 -10.54 -8.26
CA PRO A 142 11.06 -9.63 -7.95
C PRO A 142 10.75 -8.29 -8.64
N ALA A 143 10.86 -7.17 -7.92
CA ALA A 143 10.45 -5.85 -8.40
C ALA A 143 11.14 -5.56 -9.75
N PRO A 144 10.44 -5.69 -10.90
CA PRO A 144 11.08 -5.50 -12.18
C PRO A 144 11.19 -4.00 -12.42
N ARG A 145 12.07 -3.60 -13.34
CA ARG A 145 12.12 -2.25 -13.94
C ARG A 145 10.72 -1.68 -14.31
N LYS A 146 9.72 -2.54 -14.52
CA LYS A 146 8.30 -2.25 -14.75
C LYS A 146 7.53 -1.65 -13.56
N PHE A 147 7.91 -1.91 -12.30
CA PHE A 147 7.29 -1.22 -11.17
C PHE A 147 7.86 0.19 -11.02
N ALA A 148 9.16 0.38 -11.27
CA ALA A 148 9.77 1.71 -11.30
C ALA A 148 9.16 2.60 -12.41
N SER A 149 8.74 2.03 -13.54
CA SER A 149 7.97 2.77 -14.56
C SER A 149 6.52 3.03 -14.16
N CYS A 150 5.86 2.13 -13.43
CA CYS A 150 4.53 2.38 -12.85
C CYS A 150 4.59 3.47 -11.77
N TRP A 151 5.62 3.44 -10.92
CA TRP A 151 5.94 4.46 -9.94
C TRP A 151 6.17 5.82 -10.59
N ARG A 152 7.08 5.89 -11.59
CA ARG A 152 7.32 7.10 -12.38
C ARG A 152 6.03 7.60 -13.04
N ASN A 153 5.22 6.74 -13.65
CA ASN A 153 3.95 7.17 -14.22
C ASN A 153 2.95 7.71 -13.18
N CYS A 154 2.88 7.13 -11.98
CA CYS A 154 2.00 7.64 -10.92
C CYS A 154 2.53 8.92 -10.24
N TYR A 155 3.85 9.09 -10.19
CA TYR A 155 4.52 10.25 -9.63
C TYR A 155 4.57 11.42 -10.64
N GLU A 156 4.98 11.18 -11.88
CA GLU A 156 5.23 12.19 -12.93
C GLU A 156 3.97 12.64 -13.68
N ARG A 157 2.94 11.79 -13.90
CA ARG A 157 1.71 12.22 -14.60
C ARG A 157 0.81 13.19 -13.82
N ARG A 158 1.18 13.59 -12.60
CA ARG A 158 0.52 14.69 -11.86
C ARG A 158 1.42 15.92 -11.70
N HIS A 159 2.53 15.97 -12.43
CA HIS A 159 3.49 17.08 -12.47
C HIS A 159 3.55 17.77 -13.85
N GLN A 160 2.58 17.49 -14.73
CA GLN A 160 2.17 18.35 -15.85
C GLN A 160 0.75 18.83 -15.55
#